data_AF-A0AAV5ABZ5-F1
#
_entry.id   AF-A0AAV5ABZ5-F1
#
_cell.length_a   1.000
_cell.length_b   1.000
_cell.length_c   1.000
_cell.angle_alpha   90.00
_cell.angle_beta   90.00
_cell.angle_gamma   90.00
#
_symmetry.space_group_name_H-M   'P 1'
#
loop_
_entity.id
_entity.type
_entity.pdbx_description
1 polymer ?
#
loop_
_entity_poly.entity_id
_entity_poly.type
_entity_poly.pdbx_seq_one_letter_code
_entity_poly.pdbx_strand_id
1 'polypeptide(L)'
;MGKRNKKKTIPNDFSDRPPTLPVDDDDDTLVDDLLAELESRDAPLNQSPNGDTEDKDVITPQVEETKTKKDSKARFRAREMRRVANRLASLPTSDETNSQKIIEETAAEEKTIRTICDQQGLRIHEINPDGHCLFAAVADQLNLLSILPPAGATYETTRKTAADYIHSHPDDFLPFLVSLTDVNSDEPMTLEELDKYCDMIRSTATWGGEPEITALSRAYNIPIHVIQGEKPSLVVHSPGNSDTNSPGSAVRISYHRRMYGLGEVSLRLEYKSQVD
;
A
#
# COMPACT_ATOMS: atom_id res chain seq x y z
N MET A 1 -7.46 61.30 -39.11
CA MET A 1 -7.39 59.89 -39.56
C MET A 1 -7.07 59.02 -38.33
N GLY A 2 -7.53 57.78 -38.09
CA GLY A 2 -8.11 56.71 -38.94
C GLY A 2 -7.02 55.73 -39.38
N LYS A 3 -7.05 54.39 -39.17
CA LYS A 3 -8.11 53.39 -38.83
C LYS A 3 -7.47 52.29 -37.91
N ARG A 4 -8.07 51.79 -36.82
CA ARG A 4 -9.05 50.67 -36.62
C ARG A 4 -8.68 49.25 -37.13
N ASN A 5 -8.60 48.30 -36.18
CA ASN A 5 -8.81 46.83 -36.25
C ASN A 5 -7.79 45.97 -37.03
N LYS A 6 -7.63 44.65 -36.78
CA LYS A 6 -8.53 43.64 -36.17
C LYS A 6 -7.86 42.72 -35.12
N LYS A 7 -8.67 42.17 -34.20
CA LYS A 7 -8.36 40.95 -33.43
C LYS A 7 -8.49 39.70 -34.32
N LYS A 8 -7.87 38.57 -33.92
CA LYS A 8 -8.26 37.21 -34.34
C LYS A 8 -8.47 36.35 -33.09
N THR A 9 -9.49 35.50 -33.14
CA THR A 9 -9.81 34.47 -32.14
C THR A 9 -9.91 33.14 -32.90
N ILE A 10 -9.38 32.06 -32.34
CA ILE A 10 -9.46 30.68 -32.86
C ILE A 10 -9.81 29.78 -31.64
N PRO A 11 -10.67 28.75 -31.79
CA PRO A 11 -11.51 28.30 -30.67
C PRO A 11 -10.97 27.09 -29.87
N ASN A 12 -11.58 26.85 -28.70
CA ASN A 12 -11.65 25.53 -28.10
C ASN A 12 -12.52 24.60 -28.97
N ASP A 13 -11.97 23.45 -29.35
CA ASP A 13 -12.54 22.11 -29.09
C ASP A 13 -11.47 21.06 -29.39
N PHE A 14 -11.51 19.90 -28.73
CA PHE A 14 -10.99 18.58 -29.11
C PHE A 14 -10.88 17.69 -27.86
N SER A 15 -11.99 17.03 -27.52
CA SER A 15 -11.92 15.76 -26.79
C SER A 15 -11.54 14.64 -27.76
N ASP A 16 -10.48 13.88 -27.50
CA ASP A 16 -10.37 12.55 -28.09
C ASP A 16 -9.58 11.55 -27.23
N ARG A 17 -9.72 10.28 -27.57
CA ARG A 17 -9.56 9.09 -26.71
C ARG A 17 -8.10 8.57 -26.65
N PRO A 18 -7.65 7.98 -25.52
CA PRO A 18 -6.41 7.20 -25.50
C PRO A 18 -6.46 6.01 -26.49
N PRO A 19 -5.30 5.56 -27.01
CA PRO A 19 -5.25 4.59 -28.10
C PRO A 19 -5.80 3.22 -27.69
N THR A 20 -6.63 2.64 -28.54
CA THR A 20 -7.00 1.23 -28.47
C THR A 20 -5.84 0.37 -28.94
N LEU A 21 -5.44 -0.61 -28.13
CA LEU A 21 -4.60 -1.73 -28.57
C LEU A 21 -5.32 -2.51 -29.69
N PRO A 22 -4.60 -3.24 -30.55
CA PRO A 22 -5.19 -4.31 -31.34
C PRO A 22 -5.88 -5.30 -30.40
N VAL A 23 -7.07 -5.76 -30.78
CA VAL A 23 -7.65 -6.99 -30.24
C VAL A 23 -7.46 -8.01 -31.35
N ASP A 24 -6.64 -9.02 -31.08
CA ASP A 24 -6.47 -10.15 -32.00
C ASP A 24 -7.65 -11.11 -31.78
N ASP A 25 -8.44 -11.38 -32.84
CA ASP A 25 -9.72 -12.11 -32.78
C ASP A 25 -9.60 -13.64 -32.49
N ASP A 26 -8.47 -14.11 -31.95
CA ASP A 26 -8.17 -15.54 -31.74
C ASP A 26 -8.63 -16.12 -30.38
N ASP A 27 -8.88 -15.27 -29.37
CA ASP A 27 -9.14 -15.71 -27.97
C ASP A 27 -10.52 -16.38 -27.76
N ASP A 28 -11.48 -16.17 -28.67
CA ASP A 28 -12.76 -16.89 -28.69
C ASP A 28 -12.58 -18.42 -28.86
N THR A 29 -11.44 -18.87 -29.41
CA THR A 29 -11.14 -20.30 -29.58
C THR A 29 -10.74 -20.99 -28.27
N LEU A 30 -10.00 -20.28 -27.41
CA LEU A 30 -9.50 -20.82 -26.14
C LEU A 30 -10.61 -21.08 -25.13
N VAL A 31 -11.66 -20.25 -25.13
CA VAL A 31 -12.80 -20.42 -24.23
C VAL A 31 -13.70 -21.59 -24.63
N ASP A 32 -13.87 -21.86 -25.93
CA ASP A 32 -14.66 -23.00 -26.43
C ASP A 32 -13.93 -24.34 -26.23
N ASP A 33 -12.60 -24.40 -26.46
CA ASP A 33 -11.80 -25.60 -26.16
C ASP A 33 -11.81 -25.94 -24.66
N LEU A 34 -11.71 -24.94 -23.77
CA LEU A 34 -11.77 -25.13 -22.33
C LEU A 34 -13.16 -25.61 -21.87
N LEU A 35 -14.23 -25.18 -22.56
CA LEU A 35 -15.59 -25.63 -22.31
C LEU A 35 -15.79 -27.08 -22.77
N ALA A 36 -15.23 -27.45 -23.92
CA ALA A 36 -15.26 -28.82 -24.45
C ALA A 36 -14.46 -29.80 -23.57
N GLU A 37 -13.30 -29.41 -23.03
CA GLU A 37 -12.54 -30.25 -22.10
C GLU A 37 -13.32 -30.51 -20.79
N LEU A 38 -14.11 -29.53 -20.32
CA LEU A 38 -15.01 -29.69 -19.17
C LEU A 38 -16.20 -30.61 -19.48
N GLU A 39 -16.90 -30.44 -20.61
CA GLU A 39 -17.99 -31.36 -21.00
C GLU A 39 -17.49 -32.81 -21.20
N SER A 40 -16.24 -33.00 -21.62
CA SER A 40 -15.64 -34.33 -21.82
C SER A 40 -15.43 -35.14 -20.52
N ARG A 41 -15.32 -34.47 -19.37
CA ARG A 41 -14.98 -35.10 -18.08
C ARG A 41 -16.16 -35.79 -17.38
N ASP A 42 -17.40 -35.35 -17.63
CA ASP A 42 -18.61 -35.83 -16.91
C ASP A 42 -19.47 -36.81 -17.73
N ALA A 43 -18.84 -37.67 -18.55
CA ALA A 43 -19.51 -38.82 -19.15
C ALA A 43 -19.76 -39.94 -18.12
N PRO A 44 -20.98 -40.50 -18.00
CA PRO A 44 -21.37 -41.27 -16.82
C PRO A 44 -20.80 -42.70 -16.79
N LEU A 45 -20.10 -43.04 -15.70
CA LEU A 45 -19.79 -44.42 -15.35
C LEU A 45 -21.05 -45.18 -14.92
N ASN A 46 -21.19 -46.41 -15.42
CA ASN A 46 -22.39 -47.24 -15.23
C ASN A 46 -22.41 -47.93 -13.84
N GLN A 47 -23.62 -48.28 -13.39
CA GLN A 47 -23.91 -48.74 -12.02
C GLN A 47 -23.41 -50.15 -11.69
N SER A 48 -23.20 -50.44 -10.39
CA SER A 48 -23.80 -51.59 -9.66
C SER A 48 -23.28 -51.69 -8.21
N PRO A 49 -24.00 -52.34 -7.25
CA PRO A 49 -25.45 -52.26 -7.00
C PRO A 49 -25.83 -52.30 -5.48
N ASN A 50 -27.13 -52.46 -5.18
CA ASN A 50 -27.76 -52.90 -3.92
C ASN A 50 -27.96 -51.87 -2.78
N GLY A 51 -29.10 -51.97 -2.08
CA GLY A 51 -29.46 -51.16 -0.90
C GLY A 51 -30.95 -50.84 -0.78
N ASP A 52 -31.79 -51.86 -0.59
CA ASP A 52 -33.26 -51.76 -0.63
C ASP A 52 -33.90 -51.02 0.56
N THR A 53 -34.98 -50.27 0.32
CA THR A 53 -36.27 -50.46 1.02
C THR A 53 -37.44 -49.71 0.35
N GLU A 54 -38.65 -50.25 0.53
CA GLU A 54 -39.95 -49.74 0.05
C GLU A 54 -40.50 -48.69 1.07
N ASP A 55 -41.65 -48.00 0.93
CA ASP A 55 -42.98 -48.47 0.52
C ASP A 55 -44.03 -47.32 0.54
N LYS A 56 -45.06 -47.36 -0.34
CA LYS A 56 -46.41 -46.69 -0.27
C LYS A 56 -46.51 -45.15 -0.05
N ASP A 57 -47.60 -44.41 -0.36
CA ASP A 57 -48.72 -44.43 -1.34
C ASP A 57 -49.49 -43.07 -1.17
N VAL A 58 -50.62 -42.62 -1.79
CA VAL A 58 -51.58 -43.10 -2.82
C VAL A 58 -52.35 -41.89 -3.42
N ILE A 59 -53.05 -42.09 -4.56
CA ILE A 59 -54.18 -41.30 -5.13
C ILE A 59 -53.93 -39.93 -5.82
N THR A 60 -54.42 -39.87 -7.07
CA THR A 60 -54.54 -38.72 -7.99
C THR A 60 -55.78 -37.84 -7.73
N PRO A 61 -55.88 -36.67 -8.39
CA PRO A 61 -56.87 -36.61 -9.48
C PRO A 61 -56.29 -36.15 -10.82
N GLN A 62 -57.03 -36.44 -11.90
CA GLN A 62 -56.60 -36.21 -13.28
C GLN A 62 -56.70 -34.75 -13.71
N VAL A 63 -55.70 -34.28 -14.47
CA VAL A 63 -55.87 -33.20 -15.45
C VAL A 63 -55.13 -33.64 -16.73
N GLU A 64 -55.88 -33.82 -17.82
CA GLU A 64 -55.31 -34.16 -19.13
C GLU A 64 -54.82 -32.90 -19.85
N GLU A 65 -53.58 -32.49 -19.62
CA GLU A 65 -52.92 -31.52 -20.50
C GLU A 65 -51.71 -32.11 -21.25
N THR A 66 -51.75 -31.85 -22.56
CA THR A 66 -50.93 -32.43 -23.62
C THR A 66 -49.42 -32.47 -23.36
N LYS A 67 -48.77 -33.58 -23.79
CA LYS A 67 -47.31 -33.79 -23.73
C LYS A 67 -46.53 -32.81 -24.62
N THR A 68 -46.37 -31.57 -24.20
CA THR A 68 -45.43 -30.64 -24.82
C THR A 68 -44.02 -30.90 -24.25
N LYS A 69 -43.10 -31.42 -25.07
CA LYS A 69 -41.68 -31.60 -24.70
C LYS A 69 -40.92 -30.26 -24.73
N LYS A 70 -41.36 -29.30 -23.91
CA LYS A 70 -40.71 -28.04 -23.59
C LYS A 70 -40.95 -27.76 -22.09
N ASP A 71 -39.97 -27.47 -21.24
CA ASP A 71 -38.55 -27.29 -21.51
C ASP A 71 -37.71 -27.76 -20.32
N SER A 72 -37.22 -29.01 -20.40
CA SER A 72 -36.31 -29.55 -19.39
C SER A 72 -34.94 -28.87 -19.41
N LYS A 73 -34.48 -28.38 -20.57
CA LYS A 73 -33.19 -27.71 -20.74
C LYS A 73 -33.21 -26.31 -20.12
N ALA A 74 -34.32 -25.57 -20.23
CA ALA A 74 -34.52 -24.32 -19.49
C ALA A 74 -34.68 -24.55 -17.97
N ARG A 75 -35.39 -25.60 -17.54
CA ARG A 75 -35.47 -25.94 -16.10
C ARG A 75 -34.13 -26.36 -15.50
N PHE A 76 -33.25 -26.98 -16.30
CA PHE A 76 -31.87 -27.28 -15.94
C PHE A 76 -31.02 -26.00 -15.88
N ARG A 77 -30.97 -25.23 -16.96
CA ARG A 77 -30.26 -23.93 -17.03
C ARG A 77 -30.68 -22.95 -15.92
N ALA A 78 -31.96 -22.91 -15.55
CA ALA A 78 -32.42 -22.07 -14.42
C ALA A 78 -31.90 -22.54 -13.05
N ARG A 79 -31.68 -23.85 -12.87
CA ARG A 79 -31.04 -24.40 -11.67
C ARG A 79 -29.52 -24.15 -11.67
N GLU A 80 -28.89 -24.22 -12.83
CA GLU A 80 -27.46 -23.90 -13.00
C GLU A 80 -27.18 -22.42 -12.79
N MET A 81 -27.90 -21.51 -13.48
CA MET A 81 -27.78 -20.07 -13.25
C MET A 81 -27.98 -19.70 -11.78
N ARG A 82 -28.90 -20.38 -11.07
CA ARG A 82 -29.08 -20.18 -9.62
C ARG A 82 -27.94 -20.77 -8.78
N ARG A 83 -27.33 -21.89 -9.18
CA ARG A 83 -26.10 -22.43 -8.55
C ARG A 83 -24.89 -21.52 -8.78
N VAL A 84 -24.72 -21.01 -10.00
CA VAL A 84 -23.64 -20.07 -10.37
C VAL A 84 -23.83 -18.74 -9.64
N ALA A 85 -25.04 -18.16 -9.64
CA ALA A 85 -25.33 -16.93 -8.90
C ALA A 85 -25.14 -17.11 -7.39
N ASN A 86 -25.58 -18.21 -6.79
CA ASN A 86 -25.31 -18.51 -5.38
C ASN A 86 -23.80 -18.69 -5.11
N ARG A 87 -23.05 -19.33 -6.03
CA ARG A 87 -21.59 -19.51 -5.89
C ARG A 87 -20.86 -18.17 -6.01
N LEU A 88 -21.29 -17.30 -6.92
CA LEU A 88 -20.76 -15.95 -7.12
C LEU A 88 -21.10 -15.02 -5.94
N ALA A 89 -22.27 -15.17 -5.33
CA ALA A 89 -22.64 -14.48 -4.09
C ALA A 89 -22.01 -15.08 -2.81
N SER A 90 -21.42 -16.28 -2.89
CA SER A 90 -20.63 -16.91 -1.81
C SER A 90 -19.12 -16.78 -1.98
N LEU A 91 -18.66 -16.32 -3.15
CA LEU A 91 -17.30 -15.83 -3.31
C LEU A 91 -17.18 -14.56 -2.44
N PRO A 92 -16.21 -14.49 -1.52
CA PRO A 92 -16.11 -13.35 -0.61
C PRO A 92 -15.79 -12.08 -1.41
N THR A 93 -16.47 -10.97 -1.08
CA THR A 93 -16.02 -9.63 -1.49
C THR A 93 -14.76 -9.27 -0.68
N SER A 94 -13.63 -9.82 -1.15
CA SER A 94 -12.29 -9.67 -0.55
C SER A 94 -11.87 -8.23 -0.38
N ASP A 95 -12.44 -7.32 -1.17
CA ASP A 95 -11.97 -5.94 -1.27
C ASP A 95 -12.77 -5.01 -0.35
N GLU A 96 -14.10 -5.14 -0.28
CA GLU A 96 -14.95 -4.28 0.59
C GLU A 96 -14.67 -4.52 2.08
N THR A 97 -14.65 -5.79 2.51
CA THR A 97 -14.44 -6.14 3.93
C THR A 97 -13.00 -5.96 4.40
N ASN A 98 -12.05 -5.86 3.47
CA ASN A 98 -10.63 -5.60 3.76
C ASN A 98 -10.35 -4.08 3.74
N SER A 99 -10.82 -3.36 2.72
CA SER A 99 -10.71 -1.89 2.67
C SER A 99 -11.40 -1.20 3.86
N GLN A 100 -12.56 -1.69 4.31
CA GLN A 100 -13.21 -1.17 5.52
C GLN A 100 -12.32 -1.32 6.77
N LYS A 101 -11.63 -2.45 6.94
CA LYS A 101 -10.67 -2.65 8.04
C LYS A 101 -9.46 -1.75 7.92
N ILE A 102 -8.89 -1.62 6.72
CA ILE A 102 -7.75 -0.73 6.48
C ILE A 102 -8.13 0.72 6.83
N ILE A 103 -9.33 1.18 6.46
CA ILE A 103 -9.85 2.51 6.82
C ILE A 103 -10.03 2.65 8.35
N GLU A 104 -10.63 1.67 9.02
CA GLU A 104 -10.83 1.70 10.48
C GLU A 104 -9.49 1.69 11.25
N GLU A 105 -8.55 0.84 10.85
CA GLU A 105 -7.20 0.76 11.44
C GLU A 105 -6.40 2.05 11.19
N THR A 106 -6.48 2.63 9.98
CA THR A 106 -5.81 3.92 9.67
C THR A 106 -6.36 5.04 10.55
N ALA A 107 -7.69 5.13 10.70
CA ALA A 107 -8.32 6.13 11.56
C ALA A 107 -8.00 5.92 13.06
N ALA A 108 -7.86 4.66 13.50
CA ALA A 108 -7.43 4.33 14.86
C ALA A 108 -5.96 4.71 15.11
N GLU A 109 -5.08 4.46 14.14
CA GLU A 109 -3.65 4.84 14.18
C GLU A 109 -3.46 6.36 14.19
N GLU A 110 -4.07 7.07 13.24
CA GLU A 110 -4.04 8.54 13.14
C GLU A 110 -4.55 9.20 14.42
N LYS A 111 -5.66 8.71 14.99
CA LYS A 111 -6.20 9.16 16.28
C LYS A 111 -5.25 8.90 17.45
N THR A 112 -4.58 7.75 17.45
CA THR A 112 -3.60 7.39 18.49
C THR A 112 -2.40 8.33 18.44
N ILE A 113 -1.81 8.51 17.25
CA ILE A 113 -0.66 9.41 17.03
C ILE A 113 -1.02 10.86 17.39
N ARG A 114 -2.19 11.37 16.97
CA ARG A 114 -2.69 12.69 17.38
C ARG A 114 -2.80 12.82 18.90
N THR A 115 -3.38 11.82 19.58
CA THR A 115 -3.52 11.82 21.04
C THR A 115 -2.16 11.90 21.74
N ILE A 116 -1.15 11.19 21.25
CA ILE A 116 0.22 11.23 21.81
C ILE A 116 0.88 12.59 21.55
N CYS A 117 0.70 13.15 20.35
CA CYS A 117 1.21 14.48 20.01
C CYS A 117 0.56 15.55 20.90
N ASP A 118 -0.76 15.53 21.07
CA ASP A 118 -1.51 16.45 21.93
C ASP A 118 -1.03 16.40 23.39
N GLN A 119 -0.79 15.20 23.93
CA GLN A 119 -0.25 15.00 25.28
C GLN A 119 1.18 15.56 25.45
N GLN A 120 1.99 15.55 24.40
CA GLN A 120 3.35 16.14 24.40
C GLN A 120 3.36 17.63 24.02
N GLY A 121 2.20 18.25 23.76
CA GLY A 121 2.11 19.64 23.29
C GLY A 121 2.59 19.84 21.85
N LEU A 122 2.61 18.78 21.04
CA LEU A 122 3.07 18.77 19.66
C LEU A 122 1.91 18.93 18.66
N ARG A 123 2.21 19.47 17.49
CA ARG A 123 1.37 19.61 16.30
C ARG A 123 2.01 18.82 15.17
N ILE A 124 1.20 18.09 14.40
CA ILE A 124 1.61 17.43 13.16
C ILE A 124 1.62 18.49 12.04
N HIS A 125 2.72 18.56 11.29
CA HIS A 125 2.83 19.30 10.03
C HIS A 125 2.89 18.29 8.89
N GLU A 126 1.98 18.40 7.93
CA GLU A 126 1.92 17.51 6.78
C GLU A 126 3.16 17.69 5.88
N ILE A 127 3.66 16.59 5.34
CA ILE A 127 4.75 16.49 4.38
C ILE A 127 4.18 15.73 3.18
N ASN A 128 4.67 15.99 1.97
CA ASN A 128 4.20 15.28 0.78
C ASN A 128 4.30 13.75 1.00
N PRO A 129 3.24 12.96 0.75
CA PRO A 129 3.27 11.50 0.88
C PRO A 129 3.95 10.88 -0.35
N ASP A 130 5.24 11.18 -0.50
CA ASP A 130 6.15 10.60 -1.49
C ASP A 130 7.26 9.79 -0.80
N GLY A 131 8.06 9.07 -1.59
CA GLY A 131 9.13 8.23 -1.07
C GLY A 131 10.31 8.99 -0.43
N HIS A 132 10.32 10.32 -0.46
CA HIS A 132 11.30 11.15 0.22
C HIS A 132 10.77 11.71 1.56
N CYS A 133 9.52 11.42 1.95
CA CYS A 133 8.85 12.02 3.13
C CYS A 133 9.67 11.96 4.43
N LEU A 134 10.31 10.83 4.77
CA LEU A 134 11.19 10.70 5.93
C LEU A 134 12.33 11.72 5.90
N PHE A 135 13.05 11.75 4.79
CA PHE A 135 14.21 12.62 4.58
C PHE A 135 13.81 14.10 4.56
N ALA A 136 12.65 14.42 4.00
CA ALA A 136 12.08 15.76 4.00
C ALA A 136 11.67 16.20 5.42
N ALA A 137 10.98 15.35 6.18
CA ALA A 137 10.56 15.62 7.56
C ALA A 137 11.77 15.85 8.49
N VAL A 138 12.84 15.07 8.34
CA VAL A 138 14.09 15.26 9.09
C VAL A 138 14.83 16.53 8.64
N ALA A 139 14.97 16.79 7.34
CA ALA A 139 15.66 17.98 6.83
C ALA A 139 15.00 19.29 7.31
N ASP A 140 13.67 19.33 7.32
CA ASP A 140 12.88 20.48 7.75
C ASP A 140 12.89 20.66 9.29
N GLN A 141 13.04 19.59 10.06
CA GLN A 141 13.35 19.67 11.49
C GLN A 141 14.77 20.19 11.75
N LEU A 142 15.77 19.74 11.00
CA LEU A 142 17.16 20.23 11.11
C LEU A 142 17.27 21.73 10.75
N ASN A 143 16.38 22.22 9.87
CA ASN A 143 16.21 23.64 9.56
C ASN A 143 15.65 24.44 10.76
N LEU A 144 14.55 23.97 11.39
CA LEU A 144 14.01 24.62 12.60
C LEU A 144 15.06 24.74 13.72
N LEU A 145 15.83 23.67 13.91
CA LEU A 145 16.86 23.60 14.95
C LEU A 145 18.16 24.34 14.56
N SER A 146 18.18 25.00 13.39
CA SER A 146 19.33 25.76 12.87
C SER A 146 20.61 24.94 12.69
N ILE A 147 20.48 23.62 12.51
CA ILE A 147 21.59 22.68 12.25
C ILE A 147 21.92 22.67 10.76
N LEU A 148 20.89 22.70 9.90
CA LEU A 148 21.02 22.95 8.47
C LEU A 148 20.52 24.37 8.14
N PRO A 149 21.20 25.11 7.25
CA PRO A 149 20.66 26.35 6.71
C PRO A 149 19.48 26.03 5.75
N PRO A 150 18.53 26.95 5.52
CA PRO A 150 17.38 26.71 4.64
C PRO A 150 17.72 26.24 3.22
N ALA A 151 18.89 26.62 2.70
CA ALA A 151 19.38 26.20 1.37
C ALA A 151 19.99 24.78 1.34
N GLY A 152 20.32 24.19 2.50
CA GLY A 152 20.79 22.81 2.65
C GLY A 152 19.77 21.88 3.30
N ALA A 153 18.64 22.40 3.76
CA ALA A 153 17.54 21.63 4.34
C ALA A 153 16.68 20.92 3.27
N THR A 154 17.31 20.09 2.44
CA THR A 154 16.66 19.32 1.36
C THR A 154 16.67 17.83 1.66
N TYR A 155 15.67 17.09 1.16
CA TYR A 155 15.64 15.63 1.26
C TYR A 155 16.88 14.98 0.61
N GLU A 156 17.45 15.61 -0.42
CA GLU A 156 18.67 15.17 -1.10
C GLU A 156 19.87 15.22 -0.16
N THR A 157 19.98 16.29 0.63
CA THR A 157 21.07 16.48 1.59
C THR A 157 20.98 15.41 2.68
N THR A 158 19.81 15.18 3.27
CA THR A 158 19.62 14.13 4.28
C THR A 158 19.79 12.72 3.71
N ARG A 159 19.28 12.42 2.50
CA ARG A 159 19.54 11.14 1.80
C ARG A 159 21.03 10.86 1.64
N LYS A 160 21.77 11.87 1.16
CA LYS A 160 23.22 11.77 1.03
C LYS A 160 23.88 11.58 2.39
N THR A 161 23.52 12.35 3.41
CA THR A 161 24.12 12.20 4.75
C THR A 161 23.87 10.82 5.35
N ALA A 162 22.66 10.26 5.21
CA ALA A 162 22.34 8.91 5.68
C ALA A 162 23.23 7.85 5.00
N ALA A 163 23.25 7.83 3.67
CA ALA A 163 24.03 6.87 2.90
C ALA A 163 25.55 7.02 3.08
N ASP A 164 26.08 8.24 3.11
CA ASP A 164 27.49 8.52 3.35
C ASP A 164 27.91 8.07 4.78
N TYR A 165 27.00 8.16 5.77
CA TYR A 165 27.23 7.65 7.12
C TYR A 165 27.17 6.12 7.20
N ILE A 166 26.16 5.48 6.57
CA ILE A 166 26.01 4.01 6.52
C ILE A 166 27.22 3.37 5.85
N HIS A 167 27.63 3.87 4.68
CA HIS A 167 28.80 3.42 3.93
C HIS A 167 30.13 3.57 4.72
N SER A 168 30.22 4.53 5.65
CA SER A 168 31.42 4.73 6.47
C SER A 168 31.44 3.91 7.77
N HIS A 169 30.34 3.24 8.14
CA HIS A 169 30.21 2.46 9.37
C HIS A 169 29.53 1.08 9.11
N PRO A 170 30.03 0.26 8.17
CA PRO A 170 29.36 -0.98 7.75
C PRO A 170 28.98 -1.90 8.92
N ASP A 171 29.89 -2.09 9.88
CA ASP A 171 29.70 -2.99 11.03
C ASP A 171 28.49 -2.61 11.93
N ASP A 172 28.08 -1.33 11.94
CA ASP A 172 26.91 -0.85 12.68
C ASP A 172 25.58 -1.14 11.96
N PHE A 173 25.59 -1.33 10.63
CA PHE A 173 24.36 -1.34 9.80
C PHE A 173 24.12 -2.66 9.06
N LEU A 174 25.15 -3.38 8.62
CA LEU A 174 25.01 -4.67 7.93
C LEU A 174 24.12 -5.69 8.67
N PRO A 175 24.11 -5.80 10.02
CA PRO A 175 23.20 -6.70 10.74
C PRO A 175 21.70 -6.36 10.64
N PHE A 176 21.36 -5.17 10.12
CA PHE A 176 19.98 -4.68 9.97
C PHE A 176 19.56 -4.51 8.50
N LEU A 177 20.45 -4.81 7.56
CA LEU A 177 20.24 -4.69 6.12
C LEU A 177 20.11 -6.09 5.51
N VAL A 178 18.99 -6.34 4.83
CA VAL A 178 18.71 -7.62 4.14
C VAL A 178 19.41 -7.64 2.77
N SER A 179 19.87 -8.80 2.31
CA SER A 179 20.45 -8.95 0.96
C SER A 179 19.56 -8.36 -0.15
N LEU A 180 20.18 -7.73 -1.14
CA LEU A 180 19.51 -7.24 -2.36
C LEU A 180 19.25 -8.36 -3.37
N THR A 181 19.83 -9.55 -3.17
CA THR A 181 19.79 -10.66 -4.14
C THR A 181 18.82 -11.78 -3.75
N ASP A 182 18.55 -12.01 -2.47
CA ASP A 182 17.42 -12.84 -2.01
C ASP A 182 16.67 -12.17 -0.85
N VAL A 183 15.55 -11.52 -1.18
CA VAL A 183 14.63 -10.86 -0.24
C VAL A 183 13.83 -11.84 0.64
N ASN A 184 14.01 -13.15 0.46
CA ASN A 184 13.40 -14.20 1.28
C ASN A 184 14.42 -14.85 2.23
N SER A 185 15.69 -14.42 2.18
CA SER A 185 16.75 -14.90 3.05
C SER A 185 16.92 -13.98 4.26
N ASP A 186 17.04 -14.56 5.46
CA ASP A 186 17.44 -13.85 6.68
C ASP A 186 18.97 -13.55 6.71
N GLU A 187 19.69 -13.76 5.60
CA GLU A 187 21.12 -13.45 5.51
C GLU A 187 21.38 -11.94 5.44
N PRO A 188 22.32 -11.41 6.26
CA PRO A 188 22.67 -9.99 6.24
C PRO A 188 23.36 -9.60 4.95
N MET A 189 23.16 -8.35 4.54
CA MET A 189 23.74 -7.74 3.35
C MET A 189 25.27 -7.88 3.34
N THR A 190 25.84 -8.08 2.14
CA THR A 190 27.29 -8.10 1.95
C THR A 190 27.86 -6.70 1.69
N LEU A 191 29.16 -6.49 1.92
CA LEU A 191 29.83 -5.22 1.60
C LEU A 191 29.69 -4.82 0.12
N GLU A 192 29.66 -5.78 -0.81
CA GLU A 192 29.45 -5.51 -2.23
C GLU A 192 28.00 -5.09 -2.57
N GLU A 193 27.03 -5.37 -1.69
CA GLU A 193 25.65 -4.89 -1.81
C GLU A 193 25.44 -3.56 -1.09
N LEU A 194 26.20 -3.28 -0.03
CA LEU A 194 26.13 -2.04 0.74
C LEU A 194 26.37 -0.80 -0.12
N ASP A 195 27.35 -0.85 -1.03
CA ASP A 195 27.61 0.24 -1.99
C ASP A 195 26.36 0.51 -2.86
N LYS A 196 25.73 -0.57 -3.36
CA LYS A 196 24.52 -0.50 -4.20
C LYS A 196 23.31 0.02 -3.41
N TYR A 197 23.19 -0.36 -2.14
CA TYR A 197 22.17 0.13 -1.22
C TYR A 197 22.34 1.63 -0.95
N CYS A 198 23.56 2.07 -0.64
CA CYS A 198 23.88 3.47 -0.42
C CYS A 198 23.64 4.32 -1.68
N ASP A 199 23.99 3.82 -2.87
CA ASP A 199 23.67 4.49 -4.13
C ASP A 199 22.16 4.53 -4.42
N MET A 200 21.40 3.49 -4.06
CA MET A 200 19.94 3.51 -4.14
C MET A 200 19.35 4.61 -3.23
N ILE A 201 19.71 4.62 -1.94
CA ILE A 201 19.25 5.64 -0.98
C ILE A 201 19.62 7.06 -1.44
N ARG A 202 20.79 7.25 -2.07
CA ARG A 202 21.23 8.54 -2.63
C ARG A 202 20.46 8.99 -3.88
N SER A 203 20.04 8.06 -4.75
CA SER A 203 19.59 8.38 -6.12
C SER A 203 18.10 8.17 -6.41
N THR A 204 17.37 7.42 -5.58
CA THR A 204 15.97 7.04 -5.84
C THR A 204 14.99 7.66 -4.83
N ALA A 205 13.70 7.38 -5.04
CA ALA A 205 12.64 7.57 -4.06
C ALA A 205 12.43 6.33 -3.16
N THR A 206 13.40 5.42 -3.04
CA THR A 206 13.33 4.27 -2.12
C THR A 206 13.17 4.77 -0.69
N TRP A 207 12.20 4.23 0.03
CA TRP A 207 11.88 4.61 1.39
C TRP A 207 13.05 4.31 2.34
N GLY A 208 13.23 5.15 3.35
CA GLY A 208 14.19 4.91 4.43
C GLY A 208 13.46 4.46 5.70
N GLY A 209 14.17 3.74 6.58
CA GLY A 209 13.62 3.21 7.83
C GLY A 209 14.58 3.37 9.00
N GLU A 210 14.60 2.38 9.89
CA GLU A 210 15.43 2.35 11.10
C GLU A 210 16.94 2.58 10.86
N PRO A 211 17.58 2.03 9.78
CA PRO A 211 18.98 2.32 9.47
C PRO A 211 19.21 3.79 9.13
N GLU A 212 18.37 4.39 8.29
CA GLU A 212 18.48 5.78 7.86
C GLU A 212 18.27 6.75 9.03
N ILE A 213 17.30 6.48 9.90
CA ILE A 213 17.03 7.30 11.09
C ILE A 213 18.22 7.22 12.06
N THR A 214 18.75 6.02 12.29
CA THR A 214 19.94 5.81 13.13
C THR A 214 21.18 6.51 12.55
N ALA A 215 21.38 6.43 11.24
CA ALA A 215 22.46 7.10 10.52
C ALA A 215 22.33 8.63 10.60
N LEU A 216 21.13 9.18 10.38
CA LEU A 216 20.86 10.62 10.47
C LEU A 216 21.07 11.16 11.89
N SER A 217 20.60 10.44 12.91
CA SER A 217 20.82 10.79 14.32
C SER A 217 22.30 10.92 14.65
N ARG A 218 23.09 9.89 14.31
CA ARG A 218 24.54 9.86 14.55
C ARG A 218 25.29 10.91 13.71
N ALA A 219 24.97 11.05 12.42
CA ALA A 219 25.65 11.96 11.50
C ALA A 219 25.46 13.44 11.84
N TYR A 220 24.25 13.83 12.27
CA TYR A 220 23.96 15.19 12.74
C TYR A 220 24.20 15.38 14.26
N ASN A 221 24.63 14.32 14.95
CA ASN A 221 24.83 14.27 16.41
C ASN A 221 23.63 14.84 17.19
N ILE A 222 22.42 14.40 16.85
CA ILE A 222 21.17 14.87 17.47
C ILE A 222 20.16 13.72 17.65
N PRO A 223 19.47 13.60 18.81
CA PRO A 223 18.41 12.63 18.97
C PRO A 223 17.27 12.82 17.95
N ILE A 224 16.83 11.73 17.33
CA ILE A 224 15.60 11.67 16.55
C ILE A 224 14.53 10.94 17.37
N HIS A 225 13.35 11.56 17.49
CA HIS A 225 12.21 11.06 18.24
C HIS A 225 11.09 10.72 17.24
N VAL A 226 10.74 9.44 17.15
CA VAL A 226 9.72 8.91 16.24
C VAL A 226 8.47 8.56 17.03
N ILE A 227 7.37 9.26 16.79
CA ILE A 227 6.06 8.95 17.38
C ILE A 227 5.28 8.06 16.42
N GLN A 228 4.72 6.96 16.94
CA GLN A 228 3.99 5.96 16.13
C GLN A 228 2.75 5.44 16.87
N GLY A 229 1.81 4.85 16.12
CA GLY A 229 0.57 4.29 16.69
C GLY A 229 0.76 2.94 17.38
N GLU A 230 1.81 2.20 17.02
CA GLU A 230 2.17 0.92 17.66
C GLU A 230 2.94 1.13 18.98
N LYS A 231 3.33 0.05 19.67
CA LYS A 231 4.09 0.12 20.94
C LYS A 231 5.53 -0.38 20.74
N PRO A 232 6.56 0.36 21.23
CA PRO A 232 6.49 1.62 21.96
C PRO A 232 6.07 2.80 21.07
N SER A 233 5.22 3.68 21.60
CA SER A 233 4.62 4.78 20.85
C SER A 233 5.51 6.02 20.70
N LEU A 234 6.72 5.95 21.27
CA LEU A 234 7.83 6.85 21.06
C LEU A 234 9.10 5.99 20.99
N VAL A 235 9.79 6.02 19.85
CA VAL A 235 11.15 5.48 19.68
C VAL A 235 12.12 6.66 19.72
N VAL A 236 13.30 6.46 20.32
CA VAL A 236 14.33 7.50 20.46
C VAL A 236 15.66 6.97 19.95
N HIS A 237 16.15 7.57 18.87
CA HIS A 237 17.43 7.28 18.25
C HIS A 237 18.47 8.28 18.74
N SER A 238 19.26 7.90 19.74
CA SER A 238 20.31 8.77 20.30
C SER A 238 21.62 8.69 19.52
N PRO A 239 22.38 9.81 19.41
CA PRO A 239 23.73 9.83 18.85
C PRO A 239 24.73 9.19 19.83
N GLY A 240 24.72 7.86 19.90
CA GLY A 240 25.53 7.10 20.85
C GLY A 240 25.02 7.16 22.30
N ASN A 241 25.91 6.88 23.26
CA ASN A 241 25.57 6.57 24.65
C ASN A 241 25.30 7.81 25.55
N SER A 242 25.00 8.99 25.00
CA SER A 242 24.72 10.19 25.80
C SER A 242 23.23 10.50 25.86
N ASP A 243 22.64 10.45 27.06
CA ASP A 243 21.26 10.86 27.36
C ASP A 243 21.08 12.40 27.31
N THR A 244 21.47 13.04 26.20
CA THR A 244 21.24 14.47 25.95
C THR A 244 19.79 14.75 25.56
N ASN A 245 18.85 14.30 26.40
CA ASN A 245 17.40 14.48 26.31
C ASN A 245 16.99 15.94 26.62
N SER A 246 17.62 16.90 25.95
CA SER A 246 17.25 18.33 26.02
C SER A 246 16.03 18.55 25.13
N PRO A 247 14.84 18.92 25.67
CA PRO A 247 13.61 18.97 24.88
C PRO A 247 13.64 20.00 23.74
N GLY A 248 14.51 21.02 23.81
CA GLY A 248 14.73 21.98 22.72
C GLY A 248 15.71 21.53 21.63
N SER A 249 16.25 20.31 21.69
CA SER A 249 17.39 19.87 20.85
C SER A 249 17.25 18.42 20.37
N ALA A 250 16.06 18.06 19.89
CA ALA A 250 15.77 16.75 19.29
C ALA A 250 14.85 16.94 18.08
N VAL A 251 15.18 16.26 16.98
CA VAL A 251 14.34 16.15 15.77
C VAL A 251 13.12 15.30 16.12
N ARG A 252 11.92 15.72 15.71
CA ARG A 252 10.66 15.01 15.97
C ARG A 252 9.89 14.75 14.69
N ILE A 253 9.58 13.48 14.46
CA ILE A 253 8.75 13.02 13.34
C ILE A 253 7.67 12.07 13.86
N SER A 254 6.56 11.96 13.12
CA SER A 254 5.56 10.92 13.34
C SER A 254 5.55 9.96 12.16
N TYR A 255 5.67 8.67 12.44
CA TYR A 255 5.59 7.57 11.48
C TYR A 255 4.18 6.97 11.51
N HIS A 256 3.57 6.84 10.35
CA HIS A 256 2.23 6.27 10.16
C HIS A 256 2.31 5.13 9.14
N ARG A 257 1.94 3.91 9.53
CA ARG A 257 2.17 2.67 8.77
C ARG A 257 1.09 2.36 7.74
N ARG A 258 -0.15 2.77 8.00
CA ARG A 258 -1.34 2.53 7.15
C ARG A 258 -1.83 3.77 6.39
N MET A 259 -1.20 4.93 6.61
CA MET A 259 -1.68 6.20 6.06
C MET A 259 -1.62 6.22 4.53
N TYR A 260 -2.62 6.85 3.91
CA TYR A 260 -2.82 6.92 2.45
C TYR A 260 -2.96 5.57 1.71
N GLY A 261 -2.90 4.42 2.39
CA GLY A 261 -2.96 3.09 1.76
C GLY A 261 -1.75 2.73 0.88
N LEU A 262 -0.74 3.60 0.82
CA LEU A 262 0.52 3.35 0.13
C LEU A 262 1.51 2.60 1.04
N GLY A 263 1.46 2.88 2.35
CA GLY A 263 2.30 2.27 3.38
C GLY A 263 2.83 3.32 4.36
N GLU A 264 4.13 3.26 4.64
CA GLU A 264 4.83 4.08 5.62
C GLU A 264 4.96 5.54 5.18
N VAL A 265 4.44 6.48 5.98
CA VAL A 265 4.58 7.92 5.76
C VAL A 265 5.09 8.61 7.01
N SER A 266 6.11 9.45 6.83
CA SER A 266 6.72 10.27 7.88
C SER A 266 6.31 11.72 7.75
N LEU A 267 5.77 12.29 8.83
CA LEU A 267 5.36 13.70 8.94
C LEU A 267 6.19 14.43 10.00
N ARG A 268 6.31 15.75 9.89
CA ARG A 268 7.03 16.61 10.85
C ARG A 268 6.20 16.83 12.12
N LEU A 269 6.87 16.96 13.27
CA LEU A 269 6.26 17.40 14.53
C LEU A 269 6.89 18.70 15.04
N GLU A 270 6.06 19.63 15.51
CA GLU A 270 6.50 20.91 16.09
C GLU A 270 5.76 21.21 17.39
N TYR A 271 6.33 22.03 18.28
CA TYR A 271 5.62 22.45 19.49
C TYR A 271 4.50 23.44 19.18
N LYS A 272 3.34 23.25 19.83
CA LYS A 272 2.27 24.26 19.85
C LYS A 272 2.80 25.50 20.56
N SER A 273 2.81 26.64 19.84
CA SER A 273 3.20 27.93 20.42
C SER A 273 2.28 28.29 21.60
N GLN A 274 2.84 28.77 22.71
CA GLN A 274 2.06 29.16 23.90
C GLN A 274 1.46 30.56 23.73
N VAL A 275 0.57 30.72 22.74
CA VAL A 275 -0.19 31.95 22.45
C VAL A 275 -1.61 31.60 21.98
N ASP A 276 -2.35 30.85 22.79
CA ASP A 276 -3.81 30.61 22.72
C ASP A 276 -4.36 30.48 24.16
#